data_AF-A0AAE8NFL1-F1
#
_entry.id   AF-A0AAE8NFL1-F1
#
_cell.length_a   1.000
_cell.length_b   1.000
_cell.length_c   1.000
_cell.angle_alpha   90.00
_cell.angle_beta   90.00
_cell.angle_gamma   90.00
#
_symmetry.space_group_name_H-M   'P 1'
#
loop_
_entity.id
_entity.type
_entity.pdbx_description
1 polymer ?
#
loop_
_entity_poly.entity_id
_entity_poly.type
_entity_poly.pdbx_seq_one_letter_code
_entity_poly.pdbx_strand_id
1 'polypeptide(L)'
;MSSCGACSGGQDVGYVGNGDGTSNGTLTINGISVAADGTYSVAIAYVNGDSAPRSAQLSFDGAAPVSVSFPSTGGWGNVSTLTVTGAFRQGSANTLKFANPTGWAPDIDGIGAPAKQ
;
A
#
# COMPACT_ATOMS: atom_id res chain seq x y z
N MET A 1 -5.08 -11.92 6.48
CA MET A 1 -3.93 -11.44 7.27
C MET A 1 -2.98 -12.60 7.40
N SER A 2 -1.71 -12.39 7.08
CA SER A 2 -0.64 -13.38 7.19
C SER A 2 0.27 -13.01 8.36
N SER A 3 0.96 -14.01 8.93
CA SER A 3 1.92 -13.78 10.01
C SER A 3 3.26 -13.37 9.43
N CYS A 4 3.76 -12.19 9.81
CA CYS A 4 5.06 -11.68 9.42
C CYS A 4 5.75 -11.13 10.67
N GLY A 5 6.75 -11.85 11.19
CA GLY A 5 7.40 -11.50 12.47
C GLY A 5 8.16 -10.18 12.45
N ALA A 6 8.53 -9.69 11.26
CA ALA A 6 9.17 -8.39 11.06
C ALA A 6 8.18 -7.25 10.79
N CYS A 7 6.90 -7.57 10.57
CA CYS A 7 5.85 -6.61 10.26
C CYS A 7 5.35 -5.94 11.54
N SER A 8 4.85 -4.71 11.40
CA SER A 8 4.18 -3.99 12.46
C SER A 8 3.03 -4.82 13.05
N GLY A 9 3.08 -5.08 14.35
CA GLY A 9 2.08 -5.94 15.02
C GLY A 9 2.16 -7.43 14.65
N GLY A 10 3.19 -7.88 13.92
CA GLY A 10 3.40 -9.28 13.56
C GLY A 10 2.50 -9.79 12.42
N GLN A 11 1.79 -8.91 11.72
CA GLN A 11 0.81 -9.27 10.69
C GLN A 11 0.91 -8.35 9.47
N ASP A 12 0.59 -8.89 8.30
CA ASP A 12 0.44 -8.15 7.05
C ASP A 12 -0.85 -8.52 6.31
N VAL A 13 -1.26 -7.65 5.38
CA VAL A 13 -2.39 -7.86 4.49
C VAL A 13 -1.89 -8.32 3.12
N GLY A 14 -1.85 -9.63 2.92
CA GLY A 14 -1.63 -10.25 1.62
C GLY A 14 -2.91 -10.51 0.81
N TYR A 15 -2.75 -11.16 -0.34
CA TYR A 15 -3.84 -11.48 -1.29
C TYR A 15 -4.60 -10.25 -1.82
N VAL A 16 -3.92 -9.11 -1.90
CA VAL A 16 -4.45 -7.91 -2.55
C VAL A 16 -4.24 -8.05 -4.07
N GLY A 17 -5.30 -7.87 -4.84
CA GLY A 17 -5.31 -7.97 -6.30
C GLY A 17 -6.07 -9.19 -6.83
N ASN A 18 -5.82 -9.46 -8.11
CA ASN A 18 -6.47 -10.49 -8.92
C ASN A 18 -5.43 -11.50 -9.45
N GLY A 19 -4.51 -11.92 -8.59
CA GLY A 19 -3.45 -12.83 -9.02
C GLY A 19 -3.89 -14.29 -9.15
N ASP A 20 -5.10 -14.65 -8.71
CA ASP A 20 -5.75 -15.94 -8.98
C ASP A 20 -6.71 -15.90 -10.18
N GLY A 21 -6.87 -14.73 -10.82
CA GLY A 21 -7.75 -14.54 -11.99
C GLY A 21 -9.25 -14.57 -11.68
N THR A 22 -9.65 -14.74 -10.42
CA THR A 22 -11.07 -14.85 -10.00
C THR A 22 -11.44 -13.95 -8.83
N SER A 23 -10.46 -13.51 -8.05
CA SER A 23 -10.61 -12.58 -6.93
C SER A 23 -10.29 -11.16 -7.34
N ASN A 24 -10.94 -10.16 -6.73
CA ASN A 24 -10.54 -8.77 -6.88
C ASN A 24 -10.31 -8.17 -5.48
N GLY A 25 -9.32 -8.73 -4.79
CA GLY A 25 -8.97 -8.29 -3.44
C GLY A 25 -8.50 -6.84 -3.49
N THR A 26 -9.06 -5.99 -2.64
CA THR A 26 -8.57 -4.62 -2.48
C THR A 26 -8.37 -4.33 -1.00
N LEU A 27 -7.37 -3.50 -0.70
CA LEU A 27 -7.13 -2.99 0.64
C LEU A 27 -7.38 -1.49 0.62
N THR A 28 -8.19 -1.01 1.57
CA THR A 28 -8.38 0.43 1.76
C THR A 28 -7.98 0.78 3.18
N ILE A 29 -6.99 1.66 3.32
CA ILE A 29 -6.63 2.30 4.58
C ILE A 29 -7.52 3.52 4.73
N ASN A 30 -8.31 3.54 5.80
CA ASN A 30 -9.24 4.63 6.12
C ASN A 30 -8.70 5.45 7.29
N GLY A 31 -9.25 6.65 7.48
CA GLY A 31 -8.94 7.44 8.67
C GLY A 31 -7.62 8.21 8.58
N ILE A 32 -7.08 8.42 7.37
CA ILE A 32 -5.80 9.10 7.20
C ILE A 32 -6.00 10.59 7.51
N SER A 33 -5.28 11.07 8.52
CA SER A 33 -5.40 12.46 8.97
C SER A 33 -4.29 13.35 8.47
N VAL A 34 -4.66 14.51 7.94
CA VAL A 34 -3.75 15.58 7.52
C VAL A 34 -4.23 16.95 7.99
N ALA A 35 -3.29 17.85 8.28
CA ALA A 35 -3.56 19.13 8.90
C ALA A 35 -4.07 20.21 7.93
N ALA A 36 -3.83 20.05 6.63
CA ALA A 36 -4.23 20.99 5.59
C ALA A 36 -4.37 20.26 4.24
N ASP A 37 -5.12 20.85 3.31
CA ASP A 37 -5.14 20.41 1.92
C ASP A 37 -3.72 20.47 1.31
N GLY A 38 -3.39 19.49 0.48
CA GLY A 38 -2.14 19.51 -0.29
C GLY A 38 -1.65 18.14 -0.72
N THR A 39 -0.46 18.12 -1.30
CA THR A 39 0.26 16.88 -1.64
C THR A 39 1.08 16.41 -0.46
N TYR A 40 0.98 15.12 -0.16
CA TYR A 40 1.68 14.45 0.93
C TYR A 40 2.48 13.28 0.39
N SER A 41 3.63 13.03 1.02
CA SER A 41 4.42 11.82 0.87
C SER A 41 3.98 10.81 1.93
N VAL A 42 3.70 9.58 1.51
CA VAL A 42 3.31 8.47 2.38
C VAL A 42 4.30 7.33 2.18
N ALA A 43 4.97 6.92 3.24
CA ALA A 43 5.80 5.72 3.22
C ALA A 43 4.90 4.49 3.37
N ILE A 44 5.01 3.53 2.46
CA ILE A 44 4.29 2.26 2.51
C ILE A 44 5.29 1.18 2.93
N ALA A 45 5.03 0.54 4.07
CA ALA A 45 5.73 -0.66 4.49
C ALA A 45 5.10 -1.87 3.80
N TYR A 46 5.90 -2.65 3.08
CA TYR A 46 5.44 -3.77 2.27
C TYR A 46 6.42 -4.93 2.28
N VAL A 47 5.93 -6.10 1.88
CA VAL A 47 6.69 -7.32 1.68
C VAL A 47 6.47 -7.82 0.25
N ASN A 48 7.57 -8.11 -0.43
CA ASN A 48 7.55 -8.77 -1.74
C ASN A 48 8.64 -9.84 -1.75
N GLY A 49 8.27 -11.08 -1.41
CA GLY A 49 9.23 -12.18 -1.40
C GLY A 49 9.52 -12.77 -2.77
N ASP A 50 8.90 -12.29 -3.85
CA ASP A 50 9.25 -12.71 -5.20
C ASP A 50 10.61 -12.11 -5.62
N SER A 51 11.28 -12.74 -6.59
CA SER A 51 12.52 -12.21 -7.17
C SER A 51 12.29 -11.03 -8.13
N ALA A 52 11.06 -10.89 -8.63
CA ALA A 52 10.65 -9.80 -9.52
C ALA A 52 9.81 -8.74 -8.77
N PRO A 53 9.80 -7.48 -9.23
CA PRO A 53 8.91 -6.47 -8.68
C PRO A 53 7.43 -6.85 -8.86
N ARG A 54 6.60 -6.57 -7.85
CA ARG A 54 5.14 -6.58 -7.96
C ARG A 54 4.63 -5.18 -8.22
N SER A 55 3.45 -5.06 -8.83
CA SER A 55 2.79 -3.77 -9.04
C SER A 55 1.52 -3.65 -8.21
N ALA A 56 1.14 -2.43 -7.88
CA ALA A 56 -0.19 -2.12 -7.36
C ALA A 56 -0.68 -0.77 -7.88
N GLN A 57 -1.99 -0.64 -8.03
CA GLN A 57 -2.67 0.61 -8.29
C GLN A 57 -3.06 1.26 -6.96
N LEU A 58 -2.63 2.50 -6.76
CA LEU A 58 -2.93 3.30 -5.59
C LEU A 58 -3.88 4.44 -5.93
N SER A 59 -4.94 4.61 -5.14
CA SER A 59 -5.89 5.71 -5.27
C SER A 59 -6.00 6.46 -3.96
N PHE A 60 -5.75 7.78 -4.02
CA PHE A 60 -5.86 8.71 -2.89
C PHE A 60 -7.23 9.39 -2.96
N ASP A 61 -8.06 9.25 -1.93
CA ASP A 61 -9.41 9.84 -1.87
C ASP A 61 -10.30 9.57 -3.09
N GLY A 62 -10.15 8.39 -3.70
CA GLY A 62 -10.91 7.99 -4.89
C GLY A 62 -10.46 8.66 -6.19
N ALA A 63 -9.32 9.37 -6.19
CA ALA A 63 -8.70 9.89 -7.41
C ALA A 63 -8.29 8.77 -8.38
N ALA A 64 -7.98 9.15 -9.63
CA ALA A 64 -7.51 8.22 -10.64
C ALA A 64 -6.32 7.39 -10.12
N PRO A 65 -6.38 6.03 -10.19
CA PRO A 65 -5.32 5.21 -9.62
C PRO A 65 -3.99 5.40 -10.35
N VAL A 66 -2.90 5.40 -9.60
CA VAL A 66 -1.52 5.41 -10.12
C VAL A 66 -0.88 4.04 -9.94
N SER A 67 -0.24 3.53 -10.99
CA SER A 67 0.51 2.27 -10.92
C SER A 67 1.88 2.49 -10.29
N VAL A 68 2.17 1.74 -9.23
CA VAL A 68 3.44 1.79 -8.49
C VAL A 68 4.08 0.41 -8.51
N SER A 69 5.40 0.39 -8.71
CA SER A 69 6.22 -0.82 -8.69
C SER A 69 6.89 -0.99 -7.33
N PHE A 70 6.80 -2.19 -6.77
CA PHE A 70 7.32 -2.58 -5.48
C PHE A 70 8.41 -3.65 -5.70
N PRO A 71 9.70 -3.26 -5.61
CA PRO A 71 10.83 -4.18 -5.75
C PRO A 71 10.77 -5.37 -4.79
N SER A 72 11.59 -6.40 -5.05
CA SER A 72 11.76 -7.50 -4.09
C SER A 72 12.28 -6.98 -2.75
N THR A 73 11.75 -7.49 -1.65
CA THR A 73 12.29 -7.23 -0.30
C THR A 73 13.34 -8.27 0.10
N GLY A 74 13.69 -9.19 -0.80
CA GLY A 74 14.66 -10.25 -0.54
C GLY A 74 14.09 -11.43 0.26
N GLY A 75 12.77 -11.49 0.45
CA GLY A 75 12.08 -12.62 1.08
C GLY A 75 10.79 -12.21 1.80
N TRP A 76 9.89 -13.18 1.98
CA TRP A 76 8.58 -12.99 2.65
C TRP A 76 8.66 -12.64 4.14
N GLY A 77 9.85 -12.67 4.74
CA GLY A 77 10.10 -12.23 6.12
C GLY A 77 10.72 -10.83 6.24
N ASN A 78 10.96 -10.14 5.13
CA ASN A 78 11.65 -8.86 5.11
C ASN A 78 10.69 -7.74 4.68
N VAL A 79 10.59 -6.71 5.51
CA VAL A 79 9.82 -5.50 5.21
C VAL A 79 10.74 -4.46 4.56
N SER A 80 10.25 -3.80 3.51
CA SER A 80 10.86 -2.61 2.93
C SER A 80 9.85 -1.47 2.86
N THR A 81 10.33 -0.25 2.64
CA THR A 81 9.48 0.94 2.54
C THR A 81 9.61 1.61 1.19
N LEU A 82 8.48 1.95 0.58
CA LEU A 82 8.42 2.75 -0.64
C LEU A 82 7.61 4.02 -0.39
N THR A 83 8.16 5.18 -0.75
CA THR A 83 7.44 6.45 -0.60
C THR A 83 6.65 6.75 -1.87
N VAL A 84 5.37 7.05 -1.69
CA VAL A 84 4.46 7.52 -2.76
C VAL A 84 3.92 8.89 -2.42
N THR A 85 3.50 9.64 -3.43
CA THR A 85 2.96 10.99 -3.27
C THR A 85 1.54 11.06 -3.79
N GLY A 86 0.65 11.72 -3.04
CA GLY A 86 -0.73 11.92 -3.45
C GLY A 86 -1.36 13.12 -2.73
N ALA A 87 -2.49 13.59 -3.26
CA ALA A 87 -3.22 14.70 -2.66
C ALA A 87 -4.16 14.18 -1.56
N PHE A 88 -4.20 14.89 -0.43
CA PHE A 88 -5.17 14.69 0.64
C PHE A 88 -5.87 15.99 0.99
N ARG A 89 -7.07 15.86 1.56
CA ARG A 89 -7.85 16.98 2.10
C ARG A 89 -7.68 17.08 3.61
N GLN A 90 -7.70 18.30 4.14
CA GLN A 90 -7.69 18.56 5.56
C GLN A 90 -8.76 17.73 6.28
N GLY A 91 -8.37 17.13 7.41
CA GLY A 91 -9.27 16.33 8.25
C GLY A 91 -8.73 14.92 8.44
N SER A 92 -9.62 13.98 8.77
CA SER A 92 -9.29 12.58 9.10
C SER A 92 -10.07 11.56 8.29
N ALA A 93 -10.76 11.99 7.24
CA ALA A 93 -11.60 11.13 6.41
C ALA A 93 -10.87 10.62 5.16
N ASN A 94 -9.57 10.90 5.02
CA ASN A 94 -8.85 10.52 3.81
C ASN A 94 -8.62 9.01 3.74
N THR A 95 -8.50 8.52 2.51
CA THR A 95 -8.33 7.09 2.23
C THR A 95 -7.20 6.84 1.24
N LEU A 96 -6.53 5.71 1.41
CA LEU A 96 -5.57 5.18 0.44
C LEU A 96 -5.97 3.75 0.08
N LYS A 97 -6.36 3.55 -1.17
CA LYS A 97 -6.79 2.26 -1.70
C LYS A 97 -5.68 1.62 -2.52
N PHE A 98 -5.44 0.34 -2.28
CA PHE A 98 -4.55 -0.56 -3.01
C PHE A 98 -5.39 -1.59 -3.76
N ALA A 99 -5.10 -1.77 -5.04
CA ALA A 99 -5.69 -2.80 -5.88
C ALA A 99 -4.65 -3.30 -6.88
N ASN A 100 -4.86 -4.48 -7.46
CA ASN A 100 -4.13 -4.88 -8.65
C ASN A 100 -5.04 -5.73 -9.54
N PRO A 101 -5.58 -5.19 -10.65
CA PRO A 101 -6.54 -5.91 -11.49
C PRO A 101 -5.90 -7.02 -12.34
N THR A 102 -4.57 -7.02 -12.49
CA THR A 102 -3.85 -7.91 -13.41
C THR A 102 -2.91 -8.90 -12.72
N GLY A 103 -2.82 -8.87 -11.38
CA GLY A 103 -1.92 -9.74 -10.62
C GLY A 103 -2.01 -9.51 -9.11
N TRP A 104 -1.08 -10.09 -8.37
CA TRP A 104 -0.94 -9.83 -6.94
C TRP A 104 -0.17 -8.52 -6.70
N ALA A 105 -0.70 -7.70 -5.80
CA ALA A 105 0.06 -6.63 -5.15
C ALA A 105 1.08 -7.24 -4.17
N PRO A 106 2.08 -6.46 -3.70
CA PRO A 106 2.86 -6.86 -2.53
C PRO A 106 1.95 -7.01 -1.30
N ASP A 107 2.42 -7.75 -0.30
CA ASP A 107 1.75 -7.79 0.99
C ASP A 107 2.01 -6.46 1.71
N ILE A 108 0.97 -5.87 2.31
CA ILE A 108 1.05 -4.55 2.93
C ILE A 108 1.11 -4.72 4.45
N ASP A 109 2.21 -4.25 5.04
CA ASP A 109 2.38 -4.19 6.50
C ASP A 109 1.66 -2.97 7.06
N GLY A 110 1.88 -1.79 6.46
CA GLY A 110 1.23 -0.57 6.91
C GLY A 110 1.67 0.66 6.15
N ILE A 111 1.24 1.83 6.63
CA ILE A 111 1.69 3.12 6.11
C ILE A 111 2.22 4.00 7.25
N GLY A 112 3.26 4.78 6.94
CA GLY A 112 3.74 5.86 7.79
C GLY A 112 2.78 7.06 7.78
N ALA A 113 2.98 7.95 8.74
CA ALA A 113 2.23 9.21 8.80
C ALA A 113 2.49 10.05 7.53
N PRO A 114 1.44 10.61 6.89
CA PRO A 114 1.62 11.47 5.73
C PRO A 114 2.46 12.71 6.07
N ALA A 115 3.50 12.98 5.29
CA ALA A 115 4.34 14.17 5.41
C ALA A 115 4.02 15.16 4.28
N LYS A 116 3.65 16.39 4.63
CA LYS A 116 3.33 17.42 3.63
C LYS A 116 4.58 17.75 2.80
N GLN A 117 4.41 17.87 1.48
CA GLN A 117 5.47 18.36 0.59
C GLN A 117 5.63 19.88 0.66
#